data_AF-Q54BD7-F1
#
_entry.id   AF-Q54BD7-F1
#
_cell.length_a   1.000
_cell.length_b   1.000
_cell.length_c   1.000
_cell.angle_alpha   90.00
_cell.angle_beta   90.00
_cell.angle_gamma   90.00
#
_symmetry.space_group_name_H-M   'P 1'
#
loop_
_entity.id
_entity.type
_entity.pdbx_description
1 polymer ?
#
loop_
_entity_poly.entity_id
_entity_poly.type
_entity_poly.pdbx_seq_one_letter_code
_entity_poly.pdbx_strand_id
1 'polypeptide(L)'
;MQSLNSFLFGEETCFTIHGYPQCPYYQKAVQLGKHIDSNNKNIKVENKECDREEWKEYLEKQTTGLGHKARYHTTCPLVIEGCTDDAKSFVGGYAEFLNHSKKNKLIKPKN
;
A
#
# COMPACT_ATOMS: atom_id res chain seq x y z
N MET A 1 25.02 -2.08 -9.13
CA MET A 1 25.64 -1.28 -8.05
C MET A 1 24.54 -0.89 -7.08
N GLN A 2 24.65 -1.22 -5.79
CA GLN A 2 23.72 -0.70 -4.79
C GLN A 2 23.88 0.83 -4.74
N SER A 3 22.78 1.57 -4.78
CA SER A 3 22.84 3.03 -4.72
C SER A 3 23.30 3.50 -3.34
N LEU A 4 23.92 4.68 -3.25
CA LEU A 4 24.25 5.30 -1.95
C LEU A 4 23.00 5.43 -1.06
N ASN A 5 21.82 5.65 -1.66
CA ASN A 5 20.56 5.68 -0.93
C ASN A 5 20.21 4.32 -0.32
N SER A 6 20.41 3.23 -1.06
CA SER A 6 20.19 1.87 -0.56
C SER A 6 21.13 1.53 0.60
N PHE A 7 22.38 2.00 0.54
CA PHE A 7 23.35 1.83 1.61
C PHE A 7 23.00 2.63 2.88
N LEU A 8 22.57 3.89 2.72
CA LEU A 8 22.32 4.80 3.84
C LEU A 8 20.94 4.61 4.48
N PHE A 9 19.92 4.26 3.70
CA PHE A 9 18.52 4.25 4.14
C PHE A 9 17.84 2.89 4.00
N GLY A 10 18.51 1.89 3.42
CA GLY A 10 17.91 0.60 3.07
C GLY A 10 17.28 0.59 1.68
N GLU A 11 16.88 -0.59 1.22
CA GLU A 11 16.16 -0.73 -0.05
C GLU A 11 14.84 0.05 -0.01
N GLU A 12 14.49 0.65 -1.14
CA GLU A 12 13.27 1.43 -1.26
C GLU A 12 12.06 0.49 -1.18
N THR A 13 11.12 0.79 -0.30
CA THR A 13 9.84 0.07 -0.19
C THR A 13 8.73 1.00 -0.66
N CYS A 14 7.86 0.52 -1.54
CA CYS A 14 6.76 1.33 -2.04
C CYS A 14 5.44 0.65 -1.71
N PHE A 15 4.45 1.45 -1.29
CA PHE A 15 3.07 1.00 -1.16
C PHE A 15 2.18 1.84 -2.08
N THR A 16 1.18 1.20 -2.69
CA THR A 16 0.08 1.89 -3.38
C THR A 16 -1.23 1.52 -2.70
N ILE A 17 -1.99 2.54 -2.31
CA ILE A 17 -3.29 2.41 -1.65
C ILE A 17 -4.37 2.79 -2.66
N HIS A 18 -5.13 1.81 -3.11
CA HIS A 18 -6.25 1.99 -4.02
C HIS A 18 -7.57 2.04 -3.25
N GLY A 19 -8.46 2.97 -3.59
CA GLY A 19 -9.77 3.06 -2.97
C GLY A 19 -10.57 4.29 -3.41
N TYR A 20 -11.65 4.57 -2.70
CA TYR A 20 -12.54 5.70 -2.98
C TYR A 20 -12.77 6.54 -1.71
N PRO A 21 -12.95 7.87 -1.81
CA PRO A 21 -12.95 8.79 -0.67
C PRO A 21 -13.98 8.49 0.41
N GLN A 22 -15.14 7.95 0.00
CA GLN A 22 -16.26 7.66 0.89
C GLN A 22 -16.02 6.40 1.74
N CYS A 23 -14.95 5.62 1.49
CA CYS A 23 -14.62 4.44 2.30
C CYS A 23 -13.83 4.85 3.56
N PRO A 24 -14.36 4.61 4.77
CA PRO A 24 -13.65 4.93 6.01
C PRO A 24 -12.33 4.15 6.17
N TYR A 25 -12.26 2.92 5.66
CA TYR A 25 -11.03 2.11 5.72
C TYR A 25 -9.97 2.59 4.73
N TYR A 26 -10.36 3.11 3.55
CA TYR A 26 -9.45 3.79 2.64
C TYR A 26 -8.86 5.03 3.30
N GLN A 27 -9.68 5.88 3.90
CA GLN A 27 -9.21 7.07 4.62
C GLN A 27 -8.21 6.71 5.73
N LYS A 28 -8.50 5.66 6.52
CA LYS A 28 -7.57 5.16 7.54
C LYS A 28 -6.27 4.62 6.94
N ALA A 29 -6.33 3.90 5.82
CA ALA A 29 -5.14 3.42 5.12
C ALA A 29 -4.29 4.57 4.60
N VAL A 30 -4.89 5.59 3.98
CA VAL A 30 -4.20 6.81 3.52
C VAL A 30 -3.53 7.53 4.70
N GLN A 31 -4.20 7.67 5.84
CA GLN A 31 -3.60 8.28 7.03
C GLN A 31 -2.41 7.48 7.57
N LEU A 32 -2.54 6.16 7.63
CA LEU A 32 -1.44 5.27 8.01
C LEU A 32 -0.28 5.37 7.01
N GLY A 33 -0.58 5.37 5.72
CA GLY A 33 0.39 5.53 4.63
C GLY A 33 1.17 6.84 4.74
N LYS A 34 0.48 7.97 4.92
CA LYS A 34 1.09 9.28 5.17
C LYS A 34 2.01 9.27 6.40
N HIS A 35 1.60 8.62 7.48
CA HIS A 35 2.43 8.47 8.67
C HIS A 35 3.68 7.64 8.38
N ILE A 36 3.57 6.54 7.64
CA ILE A 36 4.72 5.70 7.27
C ILE A 36 5.68 6.46 6.36
N ASP A 37 5.20 7.07 5.28
CA ASP A 37 6.00 7.81 4.30
C ASP A 37 6.79 8.94 4.99
N SER A 38 6.10 9.80 5.75
CA SER A 38 6.73 10.93 6.45
C SER A 38 7.77 10.54 7.50
N ASN A 39 7.71 9.32 8.04
CA ASN A 39 8.61 8.86 9.09
C ASN A 39 9.70 7.89 8.59
N ASN A 40 9.69 7.49 7.32
CA ASN A 40 10.65 6.52 6.78
C ASN A 40 11.27 7.00 5.48
N LYS A 41 12.58 7.30 5.49
CA LYS A 41 13.30 7.91 4.35
C LYS A 41 13.37 7.03 3.10
N ASN A 42 13.23 5.71 3.26
CA ASN A 42 13.26 4.73 2.18
C ASN A 42 11.87 4.17 1.83
N ILE A 43 10.79 4.75 2.37
CA ILE A 43 9.42 4.26 2.09
C ILE A 43 8.62 5.34 1.40
N LYS A 44 7.99 5.00 0.28
CA LYS A 44 7.04 5.87 -0.42
C LYS A 44 5.65 5.27 -0.39
N VAL A 45 4.63 6.10 -0.18
CA VAL A 45 3.24 5.65 -0.20
C VAL A 45 2.42 6.51 -1.15
N GLU A 46 1.95 5.89 -2.23
CA GLU A 46 1.05 6.51 -3.20
C GLU A 46 -0.42 6.18 -2.89
N ASN A 47 -1.31 7.11 -3.21
CA ASN A 47 -2.75 6.90 -3.11
C ASN A 47 -3.35 7.01 -4.52
N LYS A 48 -4.12 6.00 -4.92
CA LYS A 48 -4.83 5.96 -6.20
C LYS A 48 -6.32 5.88 -5.95
N GLU A 49 -6.97 7.00 -6.19
CA GLU A 49 -8.39 7.16 -5.98
C GLU A 49 -9.18 6.68 -7.21
N CYS A 50 -10.36 6.11 -6.98
CA CYS A 50 -11.37 5.87 -7.98
C CYS A 50 -12.76 6.25 -7.44
N ASP A 51 -13.75 6.22 -8.32
CA ASP A 51 -15.14 6.37 -7.92
C ASP A 51 -15.66 5.09 -7.24
N ARG A 52 -16.60 5.26 -6.31
CA ARG A 52 -17.18 4.14 -5.55
C ARG A 52 -17.95 3.19 -6.46
N GLU A 53 -18.63 3.75 -7.44
CA GLU A 53 -19.45 3.07 -8.43
C GLU A 53 -18.59 2.15 -9.32
N GLU A 54 -17.34 2.56 -9.58
CA GLU A 54 -16.38 1.82 -10.41
C GLU A 54 -15.54 0.81 -9.60
N TRP A 55 -15.62 0.84 -8.27
CA TRP A 55 -14.70 0.09 -7.39
C TRP A 55 -14.58 -1.38 -7.75
N LYS A 56 -15.69 -2.05 -8.06
CA LYS A 56 -15.69 -3.48 -8.36
C LYS A 56 -14.86 -3.81 -9.61
N GLU A 57 -15.07 -3.07 -10.70
CA GLU A 57 -14.34 -3.26 -11.95
C GLU A 57 -12.89 -2.79 -11.82
N TYR A 58 -12.68 -1.68 -11.13
CA TYR A 58 -11.36 -1.16 -10.83
C TYR A 58 -10.53 -2.19 -10.05
N LEU A 59 -11.12 -2.79 -9.02
CA LEU A 59 -10.48 -3.78 -8.17
C LEU A 59 -10.11 -5.05 -8.94
N GLU A 60 -10.98 -5.54 -9.81
CA GLU A 60 -10.70 -6.69 -10.67
C GLU A 60 -9.48 -6.43 -11.58
N LYS A 61 -9.40 -5.23 -12.17
CA LYS A 61 -8.24 -4.81 -12.97
C LYS A 61 -6.97 -4.75 -12.13
N GLN A 62 -7.01 -4.15 -10.94
CA GLN A 62 -5.81 -3.99 -10.10
C GLN A 62 -5.35 -5.30 -9.44
N THR A 63 -6.24 -6.26 -9.21
CA THR A 63 -5.89 -7.55 -8.60
C THR A 63 -5.40 -8.58 -9.62
N THR A 64 -5.62 -8.34 -10.91
CA THR A 64 -5.13 -9.18 -11.99
C THR A 64 -3.60 -9.26 -11.96
N GLY A 65 -3.05 -10.47 -11.87
CA GLY A 65 -1.61 -10.71 -11.83
C GLY A 65 -0.97 -10.66 -10.43
N LEU A 66 -1.67 -10.20 -9.39
CA LEU A 66 -1.11 -10.10 -8.02
C LEU A 66 -1.12 -11.43 -7.23
N GLY A 67 -1.36 -12.55 -7.91
CA GLY A 67 -1.41 -13.88 -7.31
C GLY A 67 -2.76 -14.26 -6.67
N HIS A 68 -2.85 -15.52 -6.21
CA HIS A 68 -4.13 -16.12 -5.83
C HIS A 68 -4.85 -15.44 -4.68
N LYS A 69 -4.13 -14.86 -3.71
CA LYS A 69 -4.74 -14.19 -2.56
C LYS A 69 -5.50 -12.92 -2.94
N ALA A 70 -5.01 -12.20 -3.95
CA ALA A 70 -5.62 -10.95 -4.41
C ALA A 70 -7.02 -11.18 -4.98
N ARG A 71 -7.26 -12.33 -5.64
CA ARG A 71 -8.56 -12.70 -6.23
C ARG A 71 -9.72 -12.74 -5.22
N TYR A 72 -9.43 -12.99 -3.95
CA TYR A 72 -10.45 -13.08 -2.90
C TYR A 72 -10.70 -11.76 -2.18
N HIS A 73 -9.94 -10.72 -2.51
CA HIS A 73 -10.15 -9.40 -1.96
C HIS A 73 -11.26 -8.69 -2.73
N THR A 74 -12.32 -8.29 -2.02
CA THR A 74 -13.52 -7.68 -2.60
C THR A 74 -13.90 -6.35 -1.96
N THR A 75 -13.18 -5.95 -0.91
CA THR A 75 -13.48 -4.78 -0.07
C THR A 75 -12.54 -3.63 -0.37
N CYS A 76 -12.90 -2.42 0.04
CA CYS A 76 -12.04 -1.23 -0.08
C CYS A 76 -11.35 -0.94 1.27
N PRO A 77 -10.05 -0.59 1.30
CA PRO A 77 -9.14 -0.38 0.17
C PRO A 77 -8.41 -1.65 -0.27
N LEU A 78 -7.73 -1.58 -1.43
CA LEU A 78 -6.70 -2.53 -1.86
C LEU A 78 -5.32 -1.90 -1.62
N VAL A 79 -4.44 -2.60 -0.94
CA VAL A 79 -3.04 -2.20 -0.74
C VAL A 79 -2.10 -3.17 -1.45
N ILE A 80 -1.16 -2.60 -2.19
CA ILE A 80 -0.12 -3.31 -2.94
C ILE A 80 1.23 -2.81 -2.44
N GLU A 81 2.20 -3.71 -2.30
CA GLU A 81 3.60 -3.41 -2.02
C GLU A 81 4.44 -3.69 -3.27
N GLY A 82 5.38 -2.80 -3.60
CA GLY A 82 6.29 -2.92 -4.73
C GLY A 82 6.46 -1.60 -5.48
N CYS A 83 7.71 -1.28 -5.84
CA CYS A 83 8.05 -0.01 -6.52
C CYS A 83 7.92 -0.09 -8.05
N THR A 84 7.99 -1.30 -8.61
CA THR A 84 7.90 -1.56 -10.05
C THR A 84 6.81 -2.59 -10.32
N ASP A 85 6.27 -2.60 -11.55
CA ASP A 85 5.13 -3.47 -11.90
C ASP A 85 5.44 -4.96 -11.74
N ASP A 86 6.68 -5.38 -11.99
CA ASP A 86 7.17 -6.75 -11.83
C ASP A 86 7.43 -7.15 -10.36
N ALA A 87 7.59 -6.17 -9.47
CA ALA A 87 7.81 -6.40 -8.04
C ALA A 87 6.53 -6.25 -7.19
N LYS A 88 5.37 -6.01 -7.82
CA LYS A 88 4.11 -5.81 -7.10
C LYS A 88 3.64 -7.10 -6.41
N SER A 89 3.23 -6.94 -5.16
CA SER A 89 2.69 -8.00 -4.32
C SER A 89 1.47 -7.52 -3.55
N PHE A 90 0.49 -8.40 -3.39
CA PHE A 90 -0.75 -8.10 -2.68
C PHE A 90 -0.52 -8.07 -1.16
N VAL A 91 -0.88 -6.95 -0.52
CA VAL A 91 -0.88 -6.83 0.95
C VAL A 91 -2.25 -7.20 1.52
N GLY A 92 -3.32 -6.60 1.01
CA GLY A 92 -4.66 -6.77 1.56
C GLY A 92 -5.44 -5.46 1.67
N GLY A 93 -6.37 -5.41 2.62
CA GLY A 93 -7.07 -4.20 2.98
C GLY A 93 -6.36 -3.43 4.10
N TYR A 94 -7.11 -2.53 4.75
CA TYR A 94 -6.57 -1.71 5.83
C TYR A 94 -6.04 -2.55 7.01
N ALA A 95 -6.74 -3.62 7.41
CA ALA A 95 -6.35 -4.45 8.54
C ALA A 95 -5.02 -5.17 8.27
N GLU A 96 -4.87 -5.74 7.07
CA GLU A 96 -3.64 -6.38 6.62
C GLU A 96 -2.51 -5.37 6.50
N PHE A 97 -2.77 -4.17 5.96
CA PHE A 97 -1.77 -3.13 5.86
C PHE A 97 -1.29 -2.64 7.24
N LEU A 98 -2.19 -2.48 8.20
CA LEU A 98 -1.84 -2.16 9.59
C LEU A 98 -0.98 -3.27 10.23
N ASN A 99 -1.37 -4.53 10.05
CA ASN A 99 -0.63 -5.68 10.59
C ASN A 99 0.74 -5.83 9.94
N HIS A 100 0.81 -5.68 8.62
CA HIS A 100 2.05 -5.65 7.85
C HIS A 100 2.98 -4.54 8.38
N SER A 101 2.46 -3.32 8.51
CA SER A 101 3.21 -2.17 8.97
C SER A 101 3.74 -2.32 10.41
N LYS A 102 2.96 -2.94 11.30
CA LYS A 102 3.41 -3.26 12.67
C LYS A 102 4.48 -4.33 12.66
N LYS A 103 4.25 -5.44 11.95
CA LYS A 103 5.18 -6.58 11.87
C LYS A 103 6.54 -6.16 11.34
N ASN A 104 6.55 -5.31 10.32
CA ASN A 104 7.77 -4.80 9.68
C ASN A 104 8.30 -3.52 10.34
N LYS A 105 7.74 -3.08 11.47
CA LYS A 105 8.19 -1.92 12.26
C LYS A 105 8.23 -0.60 11.44
N LEU A 106 7.30 -0.45 10.50
CA LEU A 106 7.19 0.73 9.64
C LEU A 106 6.54 1.91 10.36
N ILE A 107 5.75 1.64 11.41
CA ILE A 107 5.06 2.66 12.20
C ILE A 107 6.01 3.13 13.31
N LYS A 108 6.62 4.30 13.10
CA LYS A 108 7.46 4.96 14.11
C LYS A 108 6.60 5.79 15.08
N PRO A 109 7.07 5.99 16.34
CA PRO A 109 6.43 6.94 17.24
C PRO A 109 6.44 8.34 16.61
N LYS A 110 5.38 9.11 16.85
CA LYS A 110 5.40 10.55 16.53
C LYS A 110 6.42 11.21 17.46
N ASN A 111 7.42 11.85 16.87
CA ASN A 111 8.27 12.79 17.60
C ASN A 111 7.49 14.07 17.92
#